data_AF-A0A9Y4JNS3-F1
#
_entry.id   AF-A0A9Y4JNS3-F1
#
_cell.length_a   1.000
_cell.length_b   1.000
_cell.length_c   1.000
_cell.angle_alpha   90.00
_cell.angle_beta   90.00
_cell.angle_gamma   90.00
#
_symmetry.space_group_name_H-M   'P 1'
#
loop_
_entity.id
_entity.type
_entity.pdbx_description
1 polymer ?
#
loop_
_entity_poly.entity_id
_entity_poly.type
_entity_poly.pdbx_seq_one_letter_code
_entity_poly.pdbx_strand_id
1 'polypeptide(L)'
;MVNVAAAINNLSFYQEDGSPIRRHQLAIAKLMLKLVFSSSMDAMLEATRVYGNLSQSKEVREFIVQHKVHRFTVTLLDSKSAEMCFSACGVLINLTLDPPNRACLSLEGASAKLLDCLTDLGPGDWQLAGHVCQAMWNLTGGCSESLLEAQESEWLLEILTTYSDEEEALKWIEDEDERDFHRACWELQFLPVAQKLMKALQRPDPTA
;
A
#
# COMPACT_ATOMS: atom_id res chain seq x y z
N MET A 1 2.72 -25.14 4.70
CA MET A 1 2.29 -23.86 5.27
C MET A 1 1.96 -22.85 4.18
N VAL A 2 2.83 -22.62 3.18
CA VAL A 2 2.57 -21.72 2.03
C VAL A 2 1.24 -22.00 1.34
N ASN A 3 0.98 -23.24 0.91
CA ASN A 3 -0.28 -23.60 0.23
C ASN A 3 -1.54 -23.36 1.07
N VAL A 4 -1.42 -23.47 2.41
CA VAL A 4 -2.52 -23.17 3.31
C VAL A 4 -2.77 -21.66 3.37
N ALA A 5 -1.70 -20.86 3.46
CA ALA A 5 -1.81 -19.41 3.40
C ALA A 5 -2.39 -18.93 2.07
N ALA A 6 -1.94 -19.50 0.94
CA ALA A 6 -2.50 -19.20 -0.39
C ALA A 6 -3.99 -19.58 -0.50
N ALA A 7 -4.39 -20.74 0.03
CA ALA A 7 -5.80 -21.11 0.07
C ALA A 7 -6.62 -20.13 0.93
N ILE A 8 -6.10 -19.72 2.08
CA ILE A 8 -6.76 -18.72 2.94
C ILE A 8 -6.81 -17.36 2.27
N ASN A 9 -5.75 -16.94 1.56
CA ASN A 9 -5.73 -15.70 0.79
C ASN A 9 -6.90 -15.67 -0.20
N ASN A 10 -7.00 -16.71 -1.05
CA ASN A 10 -8.09 -16.84 -2.03
C ASN A 10 -9.48 -16.82 -1.38
N LEU A 11 -9.66 -17.52 -0.25
CA LEU A 11 -10.95 -17.56 0.45
C LEU A 11 -11.26 -16.25 1.19
N SER A 12 -10.24 -15.53 1.67
CA SER A 12 -10.39 -14.26 2.41
C SER A 12 -10.65 -13.05 1.53
N PHE A 13 -10.37 -13.17 0.23
CA PHE A 13 -10.73 -12.17 -0.77
C PHE A 13 -12.25 -12.00 -0.88
N TYR A 14 -12.99 -13.12 -0.84
CA TYR A 14 -14.45 -13.13 -0.91
C TYR A 14 -15.07 -12.97 0.49
N GLN A 15 -15.30 -11.73 0.91
CA GLN A 15 -15.84 -11.40 2.24
C GLN A 15 -17.37 -11.50 2.33
N GLU A 16 -17.95 -12.59 1.81
CA GLU A 16 -19.39 -12.80 1.84
C GLU A 16 -19.94 -12.88 3.28
N ASP A 17 -21.13 -12.33 3.47
CA ASP A 17 -21.84 -12.38 4.75
C ASP A 17 -22.08 -13.84 5.17
N GLY A 18 -21.68 -14.17 6.41
CA GLY A 18 -21.83 -15.51 6.95
C GLY A 18 -20.72 -16.50 6.59
N SER A 19 -19.71 -16.13 5.78
CA SER A 19 -18.60 -17.04 5.45
C SER A 19 -17.81 -17.44 6.72
N PRO A 20 -17.29 -18.69 6.79
CA PRO A 20 -16.45 -19.10 7.91
C PRO A 20 -15.19 -18.23 8.05
N ILE A 21 -14.63 -17.73 6.93
CA ILE A 21 -13.47 -16.85 6.96
C ILE A 21 -13.81 -15.54 7.68
N ARG A 22 -14.94 -14.91 7.33
CA ARG A 22 -15.37 -13.67 7.98
C ARG A 22 -15.69 -13.85 9.46
N ARG A 23 -16.22 -15.01 9.86
CA ARG A 23 -16.47 -15.34 11.28
C ARG A 23 -15.20 -15.57 12.09
N HIS A 24 -14.10 -15.95 11.45
CA HIS A 24 -12.86 -16.34 12.13
C HIS A 24 -11.66 -15.45 11.75
N GLN A 25 -11.88 -14.23 11.26
CA GLN A 25 -10.81 -13.35 10.76
C GLN A 25 -9.70 -13.14 11.80
N LEU A 26 -10.04 -12.85 13.06
CA LEU A 26 -9.03 -12.68 14.10
C LEU A 26 -8.26 -13.98 14.40
N ALA A 27 -8.93 -15.13 14.40
CA ALA A 27 -8.27 -16.41 14.62
C ALA A 27 -7.29 -16.73 13.48
N ILE A 28 -7.69 -16.45 12.24
CA ILE A 28 -6.84 -16.60 11.05
C ILE A 28 -5.65 -15.63 11.13
N ALA A 29 -5.89 -14.35 11.48
CA ALA A 29 -4.84 -13.35 11.66
C ALA A 29 -3.81 -13.78 12.72
N LYS A 30 -4.24 -14.42 13.81
CA LYS A 30 -3.34 -14.99 14.83
C LYS A 30 -2.49 -16.13 14.28
N LEU A 31 -3.06 -16.99 13.43
CA LEU A 31 -2.34 -18.09 12.79
C LEU A 31 -1.31 -17.60 11.76
N MET A 32 -1.61 -16.51 11.04
CA MET A 32 -0.70 -15.89 10.07
C MET A 32 0.51 -15.21 10.72
N LEU A 33 0.46 -14.92 12.03
CA LEU A 33 1.53 -14.20 12.72
C LEU A 33 2.89 -14.92 12.62
N LYS A 34 2.91 -16.25 12.70
CA LYS A 34 4.18 -16.99 12.54
C LYS A 34 4.69 -17.00 11.10
N LEU A 35 3.79 -16.86 10.13
CA LEU A 35 4.14 -16.92 8.70
C LEU A 35 4.67 -15.59 8.19
N VAL A 36 4.17 -14.46 8.69
CA VAL A 36 4.69 -13.14 8.31
C VAL A 36 6.14 -12.96 8.75
N PHE A 37 6.57 -13.63 9.83
CA PHE A 37 7.97 -13.65 10.30
C PHE A 37 8.76 -14.90 9.84
N SER A 38 8.25 -15.62 8.85
CA SER A 38 8.91 -16.80 8.30
C SER A 38 10.17 -16.42 7.51
N SER A 39 11.16 -17.32 7.45
CA SER A 39 12.30 -17.19 6.54
C SER A 39 11.95 -17.49 5.08
N SER A 40 10.76 -18.05 4.83
CA SER A 40 10.25 -18.30 3.47
C SER A 40 9.54 -17.04 2.95
N MET A 41 10.08 -16.45 1.88
CA MET A 41 9.50 -15.29 1.22
C MET A 41 8.08 -15.58 0.71
N ASP A 42 7.83 -16.76 0.14
CA ASP A 42 6.48 -17.14 -0.31
C ASP A 42 5.48 -17.22 0.86
N ALA A 43 5.90 -17.80 1.99
CA ALA A 43 5.05 -17.89 3.19
C ALA A 43 4.71 -16.50 3.73
N MET A 44 5.70 -15.62 3.73
CA MET A 44 5.58 -14.23 4.16
C MET A 44 4.67 -13.43 3.23
N LEU A 45 4.84 -13.58 1.92
CA LEU A 45 4.01 -12.95 0.91
C LEU A 45 2.54 -13.35 1.08
N GLU A 46 2.27 -14.65 1.13
CA GLU A 46 0.90 -15.14 1.28
C GLU A 46 0.28 -14.71 2.61
N ALA A 47 1.05 -14.71 3.71
CA ALA A 47 0.57 -14.18 4.98
C ALA A 47 0.25 -12.67 4.91
N THR A 48 1.08 -11.90 4.20
CA THR A 48 0.88 -10.46 4.00
C THR A 48 -0.39 -10.20 3.18
N ARG A 49 -0.64 -10.99 2.13
CA ARG A 49 -1.89 -10.95 1.34
C ARG A 49 -3.11 -11.25 2.19
N VAL A 50 -3.04 -12.28 3.03
CA VAL A 50 -4.11 -12.59 4.00
C VAL A 50 -4.35 -11.40 4.94
N TYR A 51 -3.30 -10.78 5.49
CA TYR A 51 -3.47 -9.56 6.30
C TYR A 51 -4.08 -8.41 5.50
N GLY A 52 -3.73 -8.25 4.22
CA GLY A 52 -4.31 -7.26 3.32
C GLY A 52 -5.82 -7.41 3.23
N ASN A 53 -6.32 -8.64 3.07
CA ASN A 53 -7.76 -8.90 3.02
C ASN A 53 -8.41 -8.71 4.40
N LEU A 54 -7.84 -9.32 5.45
CA LEU A 54 -8.46 -9.36 6.77
C LEU A 54 -8.45 -8.01 7.51
N SER A 55 -7.52 -7.12 7.19
CA SER A 55 -7.38 -5.79 7.82
C SER A 55 -8.51 -4.81 7.51
N GLN A 56 -9.47 -5.18 6.65
CA GLN A 56 -10.76 -4.47 6.56
C GLN A 56 -11.52 -4.51 7.89
N SER A 57 -11.33 -5.57 8.69
CA SER A 57 -11.87 -5.69 10.04
C SER A 57 -11.06 -4.86 11.05
N LYS A 58 -11.75 -4.01 11.82
CA LYS A 58 -11.14 -3.21 12.89
C LYS A 58 -10.41 -4.06 13.92
N GLU A 59 -10.99 -5.19 14.32
CA GLU A 59 -10.39 -6.12 15.29
C GLU A 59 -9.05 -6.67 14.78
N VAL A 60 -8.93 -6.93 13.48
CA VAL A 60 -7.67 -7.38 12.86
C VAL A 60 -6.65 -6.25 12.79
N ARG A 61 -7.06 -5.01 12.52
CA ARG A 61 -6.14 -3.85 12.56
C ARG A 61 -5.58 -3.62 13.95
N GLU A 62 -6.42 -3.67 14.97
CA GLU A 62 -6.00 -3.59 16.38
C GLU A 62 -4.99 -4.70 16.71
N PHE A 63 -5.25 -5.93 16.27
CA PHE A 63 -4.31 -7.05 16.43
C PHE A 63 -2.95 -6.79 15.75
N ILE A 64 -2.94 -6.33 14.50
CA ILE A 64 -1.73 -6.00 13.73
C ILE A 64 -0.87 -4.97 14.47
N VAL A 65 -1.49 -3.93 15.02
CA VAL A 65 -0.77 -2.88 15.75
C VAL A 65 -0.26 -3.40 17.09
N GLN A 66 -1.11 -4.09 17.87
CA GLN A 66 -0.75 -4.67 19.17
C GLN A 66 0.44 -5.64 19.07
N HIS A 67 0.53 -6.41 17.98
CA HIS A 67 1.57 -7.41 17.77
C HIS A 67 2.73 -6.90 16.89
N LYS A 68 2.79 -5.59 16.63
CA LYS A 68 3.86 -4.92 15.88
C LYS A 68 4.04 -5.43 14.44
N VAL A 69 3.02 -6.06 13.85
CA VAL A 69 3.06 -6.51 12.45
C VAL A 69 3.15 -5.31 11.51
N HIS A 70 2.56 -4.16 11.87
CA HIS A 70 2.67 -2.92 11.09
C HIS A 70 4.12 -2.49 10.79
N ARG A 71 5.04 -2.67 11.74
CA ARG A 71 6.47 -2.35 11.55
C ARG A 71 7.07 -3.18 10.44
N PHE A 72 6.76 -4.47 10.48
CA PHE A 72 7.20 -5.42 9.47
C PHE A 72 6.60 -5.08 8.10
N THR A 73 5.32 -4.74 8.04
CA THR A 73 4.66 -4.28 6.80
C THR A 73 5.37 -3.07 6.20
N VAL A 74 5.82 -2.11 7.00
CA VAL A 74 6.61 -0.96 6.50
C VAL A 74 7.97 -1.43 5.96
N THR A 75 8.66 -2.34 6.64
CA THR A 75 9.93 -2.93 6.15
C THR A 75 9.76 -3.69 4.83
N LEU A 76 8.60 -4.30 4.57
CA LEU A 76 8.35 -5.03 3.32
C LEU A 76 8.35 -4.13 2.08
N LEU A 77 8.17 -2.82 2.22
CA LEU A 77 8.31 -1.86 1.12
C LEU A 77 9.75 -1.78 0.59
N ASP A 78 10.75 -2.17 1.39
CA ASP A 78 12.16 -2.23 0.97
C ASP A 78 12.53 -3.53 0.24
N SER A 79 11.58 -4.45 0.04
CA SER A 79 11.86 -5.79 -0.51
C SER A 79 12.33 -5.79 -1.96
N LYS A 80 12.18 -4.68 -2.68
CA LYS A 80 12.39 -4.55 -4.14
C LYS A 80 11.56 -5.52 -4.99
N SER A 81 10.56 -6.16 -4.38
CA SER A 81 9.59 -7.02 -5.06
C SER A 81 8.27 -6.28 -5.20
N ALA A 82 7.84 -6.04 -6.44
CA ALA A 82 6.56 -5.38 -6.73
C ALA A 82 5.37 -6.10 -6.05
N GLU A 83 5.36 -7.43 -6.10
CA GLU A 83 4.31 -8.27 -5.51
C GLU A 83 4.23 -8.13 -3.97
N MET A 84 5.39 -8.06 -3.32
CA MET A 84 5.49 -7.86 -1.87
C MET A 84 5.09 -6.43 -1.49
N CYS A 85 5.59 -5.43 -2.21
CA CYS A 85 5.25 -4.03 -1.98
C CYS A 85 3.75 -3.77 -2.19
N PHE A 86 3.15 -4.38 -3.21
CA PHE A 86 1.72 -4.32 -3.48
C PHE A 86 0.91 -4.89 -2.31
N SER A 87 1.29 -6.08 -1.84
CA SER A 87 0.64 -6.74 -0.71
C SER A 87 0.78 -5.93 0.58
N ALA A 88 1.96 -5.36 0.83
CA ALA A 88 2.21 -4.48 1.97
C ALA A 88 1.37 -3.19 1.90
N CYS A 89 1.29 -2.55 0.72
CA CYS A 89 0.46 -1.37 0.50
C CYS A 89 -1.02 -1.66 0.80
N GLY A 90 -1.54 -2.83 0.40
CA GLY A 90 -2.91 -3.24 0.74
C GLY A 90 -3.18 -3.27 2.25
N VAL A 91 -2.23 -3.77 3.05
CA VAL A 91 -2.30 -3.72 4.52
C VAL A 91 -2.26 -2.27 5.02
N LEU A 92 -1.33 -1.45 4.53
CA LEU A 92 -1.16 -0.06 4.95
C LEU A 92 -2.38 0.81 4.64
N ILE A 93 -2.99 0.65 3.46
CA ILE A 93 -4.24 1.32 3.07
C ILE A 93 -5.35 1.05 4.09
N ASN A 94 -5.47 -0.20 4.56
CA ASN A 94 -6.46 -0.55 5.57
C ASN A 94 -6.09 -0.06 6.96
N LEU A 95 -4.81 -0.14 7.37
CA LEU A 95 -4.37 0.35 8.67
C LEU A 95 -4.60 1.85 8.86
N THR A 96 -4.40 2.64 7.80
CA THR A 96 -4.58 4.09 7.78
C THR A 96 -6.05 4.54 7.86
N LEU A 97 -7.02 3.61 7.82
CA LEU A 97 -8.42 3.88 8.11
C LEU A 97 -8.63 4.31 9.58
N ASP A 98 -7.78 3.86 10.51
CA ASP A 98 -7.82 4.33 11.90
C ASP A 98 -6.81 5.47 12.09
N PRO A 99 -7.25 6.69 12.49
CA PRO A 99 -6.35 7.82 12.69
C PRO A 99 -5.16 7.57 13.63
N PRO A 100 -5.29 6.86 14.77
CA PRO A 100 -4.16 6.56 15.64
C PRO A 100 -3.05 5.75 14.97
N ASN A 101 -3.39 4.90 13.99
CA ASN A 101 -2.40 4.07 13.29
C ASN A 101 -1.53 4.90 12.35
N ARG A 102 -2.02 6.04 11.84
CA ARG A 102 -1.24 6.92 10.95
C ARG A 102 0.00 7.44 11.66
N ALA A 103 -0.14 7.90 12.90
CA ALA A 103 0.98 8.35 13.72
C ALA A 103 2.00 7.21 13.97
N CYS A 104 1.52 5.99 14.27
CA CYS A 104 2.39 4.82 14.42
C CYS A 104 3.15 4.52 13.13
N LEU A 105 2.49 4.54 11.97
CA LEU A 105 3.12 4.27 10.68
C LEU A 105 4.13 5.35 10.29
N SER A 106 3.82 6.63 10.53
CA SER A 106 4.76 7.74 10.32
C SER A 106 6.01 7.60 11.20
N LEU A 107 5.86 7.19 12.46
CA LEU A 107 7.02 6.95 13.35
C LEU A 107 7.93 5.82 12.84
N GLU A 108 7.38 4.84 12.14
CA GLU A 108 8.15 3.75 11.51
C GLU A 108 8.71 4.15 10.13
N GLY A 109 8.55 5.41 9.70
CA GLY A 109 9.09 5.92 8.43
C GLY A 109 8.30 5.50 7.19
N ALA A 110 6.99 5.22 7.34
CA ALA A 110 6.16 4.76 6.22
C ALA A 110 6.11 5.74 5.03
N SER A 111 6.18 7.05 5.26
CA SER A 111 6.22 8.07 4.20
C SER A 111 7.42 7.88 3.29
N ALA A 112 8.63 7.94 3.85
CA ALA A 112 9.88 7.73 3.12
C ALA A 112 9.88 6.41 2.36
N LYS A 113 9.42 5.33 3.00
CA LYS A 113 9.38 4.00 2.37
C LYS A 113 8.38 3.88 1.21
N LEU A 114 7.24 4.54 1.32
CA LEU A 114 6.29 4.64 0.21
C LEU A 114 6.86 5.48 -0.94
N LEU A 115 7.56 6.58 -0.63
CA LEU A 115 8.20 7.43 -1.63
C LEU A 115 9.32 6.69 -2.37
N ASP A 116 10.19 5.97 -1.65
CA ASP A 116 11.22 5.11 -2.22
C ASP A 116 10.59 4.04 -3.13
N CYS A 117 9.53 3.37 -2.66
CA CYS A 117 8.81 2.36 -3.44
C CYS A 117 8.20 2.93 -4.73
N LEU A 118 7.61 4.13 -4.67
CA LEU A 118 7.05 4.81 -5.84
C LEU A 118 8.15 5.12 -6.87
N THR A 119 9.29 5.61 -6.39
CA THR A 119 10.44 5.97 -7.24
C THR A 119 11.04 4.76 -7.92
N ASP A 120 11.23 3.68 -7.18
CA ASP A 120 11.95 2.50 -7.67
C ASP A 120 11.10 1.60 -8.56
N LEU A 121 9.80 1.46 -8.26
CA LEU A 121 8.93 0.46 -8.88
C LEU A 121 7.76 1.07 -9.67
N GLY A 122 7.43 2.35 -9.46
CA GLY A 122 6.26 2.99 -10.07
C GLY A 122 6.26 2.97 -11.60
N PRO A 123 7.33 3.41 -12.29
CA PRO A 123 7.40 3.44 -13.76
C PRO A 123 7.27 2.08 -14.46
N GLY A 124 7.37 0.97 -13.73
CA GLY A 124 7.17 -0.38 -14.26
C GLY A 124 5.87 -1.06 -13.82
N ASP A 125 5.16 -0.49 -12.84
CA ASP A 125 3.93 -1.07 -12.28
C ASP A 125 2.99 0.05 -11.81
N TRP A 126 2.15 0.52 -12.72
CA TRP A 126 1.18 1.58 -12.44
C TRP A 126 0.09 1.17 -11.45
N GLN A 127 -0.17 -0.13 -11.31
CA GLN A 127 -1.13 -0.64 -10.33
C GLN A 127 -0.55 -0.51 -8.91
N LEU A 128 0.72 -0.86 -8.74
CA LEU A 128 1.48 -0.62 -7.52
C LEU A 128 1.62 0.88 -7.24
N ALA A 129 1.97 1.69 -8.24
CA ALA A 129 2.07 3.14 -8.09
C ALA A 129 0.77 3.75 -7.54
N GLY A 130 -0.38 3.32 -8.07
CA GLY A 130 -1.69 3.72 -7.55
C GLY A 130 -1.92 3.32 -6.09
N HIS A 131 -1.54 2.10 -5.69
CA HIS A 131 -1.64 1.64 -4.30
C HIS A 131 -0.71 2.40 -3.36
N VAL A 132 0.51 2.69 -3.78
CA VAL A 132 1.49 3.49 -3.03
C VAL A 132 0.94 4.91 -2.82
N CYS A 133 0.44 5.55 -3.88
CA CYS A 133 -0.23 6.85 -3.79
C CYS A 133 -1.45 6.80 -2.88
N GLN A 134 -2.25 5.74 -2.93
CA GLN A 134 -3.44 5.59 -2.08
C GLN A 134 -3.06 5.41 -0.60
N ALA A 135 -2.01 4.64 -0.30
CA ALA A 135 -1.47 4.50 1.03
C ALA A 135 -0.93 5.85 1.55
N MET A 136 -0.18 6.58 0.71
CA MET A 136 0.35 7.90 1.02
C MET A 136 -0.77 8.92 1.32
N TRP A 137 -1.81 8.95 0.47
CA TRP A 137 -2.98 9.82 0.67
C TRP A 137 -3.69 9.55 2.00
N ASN A 138 -3.87 8.27 2.34
CA ASN A 138 -4.52 7.90 3.60
C ASN A 138 -3.64 8.20 4.81
N LEU A 139 -2.32 8.01 4.68
CA LEU A 139 -1.35 8.29 5.73
C LEU A 139 -1.38 9.77 6.13
N THR A 140 -1.37 10.68 5.16
CA THR A 140 -1.44 12.14 5.39
C THR A 140 -2.83 12.62 5.83
N GLY A 141 -3.82 11.73 5.95
CA GLY A 141 -5.17 12.07 6.36
C GLY A 141 -5.92 12.99 5.38
N GLY A 142 -5.39 13.16 4.17
CA GLY A 142 -5.98 14.01 3.14
C GLY A 142 -5.97 15.51 3.44
N CYS A 143 -5.16 15.99 4.37
CA CYS A 143 -5.08 17.40 4.78
C CYS A 143 -3.64 17.95 4.76
N SER A 144 -3.51 19.29 4.75
CA SER A 144 -2.25 20.04 4.55
C SER A 144 -1.33 20.09 5.76
N GLU A 145 -1.78 19.65 6.94
CA GLU A 145 -0.89 19.41 8.09
C GLU A 145 -0.08 18.14 7.81
N SER A 146 0.90 18.26 6.91
CA SER A 146 1.61 17.11 6.37
C SER A 146 2.39 16.41 7.47
N LEU A 147 2.08 15.12 7.67
CA LEU A 147 2.99 14.19 8.35
C LEU A 147 4.30 13.97 7.56
N LEU A 148 4.36 14.51 6.34
CA LEU A 148 5.53 14.51 5.49
C LEU A 148 6.45 15.66 5.86
N GLU A 149 7.75 15.39 5.83
CA GLU A 149 8.75 16.44 5.88
C GLU A 149 8.67 17.32 4.61
N ALA A 150 9.14 18.56 4.69
CA ALA A 150 9.11 19.49 3.55
C ALA A 150 9.84 18.91 2.33
N GLN A 151 11.00 18.28 2.55
CA GLN A 151 11.78 17.64 1.50
C GLN A 151 11.06 16.46 0.85
N GLU A 152 10.37 15.62 1.64
CA GLU A 152 9.55 14.51 1.14
C GLU A 152 8.38 15.04 0.30
N SER A 153 7.77 16.15 0.73
CA SER A 153 6.63 16.77 0.04
C SER A 153 7.02 17.35 -1.31
N GLU A 154 8.16 18.05 -1.38
CA GLU A 154 8.73 18.57 -2.64
C GLU A 154 9.08 17.44 -3.61
N TRP A 155 9.78 16.40 -3.11
CA TRP A 155 10.18 15.27 -3.93
C TRP A 155 8.97 14.45 -4.43
N LEU A 156 7.98 14.21 -3.57
CA LEU A 156 6.73 13.58 -3.97
C LEU A 156 6.02 14.41 -5.05
N LEU A 157 5.97 15.73 -4.91
CA LEU A 157 5.34 16.59 -5.92
C LEU A 157 6.08 16.53 -7.26
N GLU A 158 7.41 16.53 -7.25
CA GLU A 158 8.23 16.38 -8.46
C GLU A 158 7.92 15.05 -9.17
N ILE A 159 7.99 13.93 -8.44
CA ILE A 159 7.70 12.59 -8.97
C ILE A 159 6.29 12.52 -9.55
N LEU A 160 5.28 12.97 -8.80
CA LEU A 160 3.89 12.91 -9.25
C LEU A 160 3.66 13.77 -10.50
N THR A 161 4.36 14.90 -10.62
CA THR A 161 4.31 15.75 -11.82
C THR A 161 4.89 14.99 -13.02
N THR A 162 6.08 14.41 -12.88
CA THR A 162 6.71 13.63 -13.96
C THR A 162 5.88 12.42 -14.37
N TYR A 163 5.35 11.66 -13.41
CA TYR A 163 4.60 10.43 -13.70
C TYR A 163 3.17 10.69 -14.17
N SER A 164 2.65 11.91 -14.00
CA SER A 164 1.35 12.30 -14.55
C SER A 164 1.40 12.72 -16.02
N ASP A 165 2.59 12.80 -16.61
CA ASP A 165 2.77 13.00 -18.04
C ASP A 165 2.66 11.67 -18.80
N GLU A 166 1.79 11.61 -19.81
CA GLU A 166 1.52 10.37 -20.56
C GLU A 166 2.74 9.89 -21.35
N GLU A 167 3.51 10.81 -21.94
CA GLU A 167 4.68 10.46 -22.76
C GLU A 167 5.75 9.81 -21.88
N GLU A 168 6.02 10.37 -20.70
CA GLU A 168 6.94 9.75 -19.74
C GLU A 168 6.40 8.46 -19.14
N ALA A 169 5.09 8.35 -18.87
CA ALA A 169 4.50 7.16 -18.28
C ALA A 169 4.53 5.93 -19.21
N LEU A 170 4.48 6.13 -20.52
CA LEU A 170 4.42 5.06 -21.53
C LEU A 170 5.75 4.87 -22.29
N LYS A 171 6.78 5.65 -21.97
CA LYS A 171 8.05 5.76 -22.70
C LYS A 171 8.77 4.44 -22.96
N TRP A 172 8.73 3.51 -22.00
CA TRP A 172 9.53 2.28 -22.01
C TRP A 172 8.73 1.03 -22.37
N ILE A 173 7.47 1.18 -22.79
CA ILE A 173 6.59 0.04 -23.07
C ILE A 173 6.59 -0.22 -24.57
N GLU A 174 7.41 -1.18 -25.00
CA GLU A 174 7.64 -1.49 -26.41
C GLU A 174 6.51 -2.33 -27.03
N ASP A 175 5.88 -3.23 -26.27
CA ASP A 175 4.80 -4.10 -26.73
C ASP A 175 3.44 -3.35 -26.72
N GLU A 176 2.68 -3.42 -27.82
CA GLU A 176 1.39 -2.72 -27.96
C GLU A 176 0.30 -3.27 -27.03
N ASP A 177 0.23 -4.59 -26.81
CA ASP A 177 -0.79 -5.20 -25.94
C ASP A 177 -0.47 -4.91 -24.46
N GLU A 178 0.82 -4.91 -24.09
CA GLU A 178 1.26 -4.47 -22.76
C GLU A 178 0.98 -2.97 -22.56
N ARG A 179 1.17 -2.15 -23.60
CA ARG A 179 0.93 -0.70 -23.54
C ARG A 179 -0.51 -0.35 -23.19
N ASP A 180 -1.49 -1.05 -23.77
CA ASP A 180 -2.91 -0.81 -23.44
C ASP A 180 -3.23 -1.17 -21.99
N PHE A 181 -2.70 -2.29 -21.48
CA PHE A 181 -2.88 -2.67 -20.08
C PHE A 181 -2.22 -1.67 -19.12
N HIS A 182 -0.97 -1.28 -19.40
CA HIS A 182 -0.25 -0.32 -18.59
C HIS A 182 -0.89 1.07 -18.63
N ARG A 183 -1.36 1.52 -19.80
CA ARG A 183 -2.15 2.75 -19.93
C ARG A 183 -3.42 2.69 -19.09
N ALA A 184 -4.17 1.59 -19.16
CA ALA A 184 -5.38 1.44 -18.34
C ALA A 184 -5.07 1.48 -16.83
N CYS A 185 -3.98 0.85 -16.39
CA CYS A 185 -3.53 0.92 -15.00
C CYS A 185 -3.14 2.35 -14.61
N TRP A 186 -2.38 3.04 -15.46
CA TRP A 186 -1.96 4.42 -15.26
C TRP A 186 -3.16 5.36 -15.15
N GLU A 187 -4.10 5.31 -16.10
CA GLU A 187 -5.28 6.17 -16.15
C GLU A 187 -6.28 5.91 -15.01
N LEU A 188 -6.51 4.63 -14.67
CA LEU A 188 -7.59 4.25 -13.75
C LEU A 188 -7.14 4.09 -12.30
N GLN A 189 -5.89 3.67 -12.06
CA GLN A 189 -5.39 3.36 -10.72
C GLN A 189 -4.46 4.45 -10.18
N PHE A 190 -3.52 4.93 -11.01
CA PHE A 190 -2.49 5.89 -10.57
C PHE A 190 -2.97 7.34 -10.67
N LEU A 191 -3.33 7.79 -11.87
CA LEU A 191 -3.58 9.21 -12.19
C LEU A 191 -4.61 9.89 -11.27
N PRO A 192 -5.76 9.26 -10.92
CA PRO A 192 -6.77 9.91 -10.08
C PRO A 192 -6.26 10.22 -8.68
N VAL A 193 -5.44 9.33 -8.11
CA VAL A 193 -4.88 9.48 -6.76
C VAL A 193 -3.67 10.41 -6.77
N ALA A 194 -2.83 10.33 -7.81
CA ALA A 194 -1.70 11.22 -8.02
C ALA A 194 -2.15 12.70 -8.09
N GLN A 195 -3.14 13.00 -8.94
CA GLN A 195 -3.70 14.35 -9.05
C GLN A 195 -4.31 14.85 -7.74
N LYS A 196 -4.91 13.95 -6.97
CA LYS A 196 -5.49 14.26 -5.65
C LYS A 196 -4.40 14.64 -4.65
N LEU A 197 -3.30 13.88 -4.60
CA LEU A 197 -2.11 14.17 -3.78
C LEU A 197 -1.48 15.50 -4.19
N MET A 198 -1.21 15.72 -5.47
CA MET A 198 -0.62 16.97 -5.98
C MET A 198 -1.44 18.19 -5.56
N LYS A 199 -2.77 18.12 -5.71
CA LYS A 199 -3.68 19.20 -5.29
C LYS A 199 -3.65 19.46 -3.78
N ALA A 200 -3.33 18.46 -2.95
CA ALA A 200 -3.19 18.67 -1.51
C ALA A 200 -1.82 19.28 -1.16
N LEU A 201 -0.75 18.82 -1.81
CA LEU A 201 0.62 19.33 -1.59
C LEU A 201 0.80 20.78 -2.06
N GLN A 202 0.06 21.21 -3.09
CA GLN A 202 0.12 22.56 -3.65
C GLN A 202 -0.77 23.58 -2.93
N ARG A 203 -1.61 23.17 -1.97
CA ARG A 203 -2.44 24.12 -1.22
C ARG A 203 -1.55 24.93 -0.29
N PRO A 204 -1.62 26.28 -0.34
CA PRO A 204 -0.90 27.10 0.62
C PRO A 204 -1.42 26.82 2.02
N ASP A 205 -0.50 26.81 2.99
CA ASP A 205 -0.87 26.77 4.40
C ASP A 205 -1.80 27.96 4.70
N PRO A 206 -3.01 27.74 5.25
CA PRO A 206 -3.95 28.82 5.53
C PRO A 206 -3.49 29.76 6.68
N THR A 207 -2.25 29.62 7.14
CA THR A 207 -1.66 30.42 8.23
C THR A 207 -0.36 31.16 7.84
N ALA A 208 -0.05 31.27 6.54
CA ALA A 208 1.02 32.15 6.04
C ALA A 208 0.52 33.58 5.78
#